data_AF-A0A7W0HFT6-F1
#
_entry.id   AF-A0A7W0HFT6-F1
#
_cell.length_a   1.000
_cell.length_b   1.000
_cell.length_c   1.000
_cell.angle_alpha   90.00
_cell.angle_beta   90.00
_cell.angle_gamma   90.00
#
_symmetry.space_group_name_H-M   'P 1'
#
loop_
_entity.id
_entity.type
_entity.pdbx_description
1 polymer ?
#
loop_
_entity_poly.entity_id
_entity_poly.type
_entity_poly.pdbx_seq_one_letter_code
_entity_poly.pdbx_strand_id
1 'polypeptide(L)'
;MSTTTAAESPAVTESGDRQDRQVVVRMLKTTHVGATVQQSVGDFLTLGATLKLVRGRVSAGVGRVSSWREALDRTDDLDTDASTTGDVDVGAMLAAGHFRAGLVVRNLSAPTFGDEDDGGVAATLDRHARTGVAWGNEWPAISSVIVAVDADLTRVPHHGGDRRDIAAGVERWVRGQRIGMRGGLRGSTIGATRPVISGGASYAVRAGTYVDAYAMGGRGGARGWGIAARMSF
;
A
#
# COMPACT_ATOMS: atom_id res chain seq x y z
N MET A 1 -4.36 -10.03 -1.16
CA MET A 1 -4.61 -9.68 0.26
C MET A 1 -5.40 -8.38 0.26
N SER A 2 -6.69 -8.50 0.58
CA SER A 2 -7.78 -7.58 0.22
C SER A 2 -8.00 -6.49 1.27
N THR A 3 -8.54 -5.33 0.88
CA THR A 3 -9.00 -4.26 1.78
C THR A 3 -10.42 -3.84 1.33
N THR A 4 -11.38 -3.86 2.25
CA THR A 4 -12.82 -3.60 2.10
C THR A 4 -13.21 -2.40 2.96
N THR A 5 -13.73 -1.31 2.40
CA THR A 5 -14.18 -0.12 3.17
C THR A 5 -15.62 -0.30 3.66
N ALA A 6 -15.93 0.03 4.93
CA ALA A 6 -17.31 0.05 5.47
C ALA A 6 -17.59 1.38 6.19
N ALA A 7 -18.78 1.93 5.95
CA ALA A 7 -19.32 3.16 6.53
C ALA A 7 -20.37 2.86 7.63
N GLU A 8 -20.46 3.81 8.59
CA GLU A 8 -21.39 4.07 9.71
C GLU A 8 -22.18 2.94 10.42
N SER A 9 -22.24 3.05 11.76
CA SER A 9 -22.95 2.14 12.67
C SER A 9 -24.48 2.25 12.54
N PRO A 10 -25.22 1.12 12.46
CA PRO A 10 -26.67 1.17 12.56
C PRO A 10 -27.12 1.10 14.04
N ALA A 11 -28.23 1.80 14.32
CA ALA A 11 -28.97 1.65 15.57
C ALA A 11 -29.43 0.20 15.75
N VAL A 12 -29.17 -0.39 16.92
CA VAL A 12 -29.55 -1.77 17.26
C VAL A 12 -30.97 -1.75 17.82
N THR A 13 -31.92 -2.36 17.12
CA THR A 13 -33.20 -2.80 17.70
C THR A 13 -33.10 -4.31 18.01
N GLU A 14 -33.11 -4.66 19.30
CA GLU A 14 -33.07 -6.05 19.77
C GLU A 14 -34.45 -6.72 19.67
N SER A 15 -34.52 -7.83 18.94
CA SER A 15 -35.46 -8.92 19.23
C SER A 15 -34.86 -10.23 18.71
N GLY A 16 -34.60 -11.19 19.61
CA GLY A 16 -33.86 -12.40 19.31
C GLY A 16 -34.71 -13.54 18.73
N ASP A 17 -34.28 -14.08 17.59
CA ASP A 17 -34.10 -15.51 17.33
C ASP A 17 -33.22 -15.70 16.06
N ARG A 18 -32.35 -16.72 16.04
CA ARG A 18 -31.32 -17.11 15.01
C ARG A 18 -30.88 -16.07 13.96
N GLN A 19 -29.65 -15.59 14.19
CA GLN A 19 -28.71 -14.73 13.44
C GLN A 19 -28.73 -14.77 11.88
N ASP A 20 -29.77 -14.24 11.23
CA ASP A 20 -29.62 -13.69 9.89
C ASP A 20 -29.11 -12.25 9.99
N ARG A 21 -27.85 -12.03 9.62
CA ARG A 21 -27.28 -10.67 9.56
C ARG A 21 -27.31 -10.18 8.12
N GLN A 22 -28.00 -9.07 7.89
CA GLN A 22 -27.88 -8.35 6.63
C GLN A 22 -26.54 -7.61 6.64
N VAL A 23 -25.70 -7.93 5.65
CA VAL A 23 -24.41 -7.27 5.47
C VAL A 23 -24.35 -6.65 4.09
N VAL A 24 -23.80 -5.43 4.04
CA VAL A 24 -23.41 -4.79 2.80
C VAL A 24 -21.93 -5.07 2.59
N VAL A 25 -21.60 -5.71 1.48
CA VAL A 25 -20.21 -5.98 1.10
C VAL A 25 -19.86 -5.06 -0.06
N ARG A 26 -18.72 -4.36 0.07
CA ARG A 26 -18.16 -3.51 -0.97
C ARG A 26 -16.71 -3.91 -1.22
N MET A 27 -16.34 -4.08 -2.48
CA MET A 27 -14.99 -4.40 -2.90
C MET A 27 -14.54 -3.42 -3.98
N LEU A 28 -13.33 -2.88 -3.83
CA LEU A 28 -12.61 -2.23 -4.92
C LEU A 28 -11.31 -3.02 -5.17
N LYS A 29 -11.14 -3.50 -6.40
CA LYS A 29 -9.88 -4.09 -6.86
C LYS A 29 -9.30 -3.25 -7.98
N THR A 30 -8.09 -2.74 -7.77
CA THR A 30 -7.37 -1.96 -8.78
C THR A 30 -6.17 -2.70 -9.32
N THR A 31 -6.02 -2.75 -10.64
CA THR A 31 -4.82 -3.17 -11.35
C THR A 31 -4.27 -1.98 -12.12
N HIS A 32 -2.97 -1.73 -12.10
CA HIS A 32 -2.39 -0.60 -12.82
C HIS A 32 -1.14 -1.01 -13.61
N VAL A 33 -0.90 -0.26 -14.68
CA VAL A 33 0.36 -0.26 -15.44
C VAL A 33 0.82 1.19 -15.52
N GLY A 34 2.10 1.45 -15.30
CA GLY A 34 2.64 2.80 -15.33
C GLY A 34 4.01 2.90 -15.96
N ALA A 35 4.29 4.07 -16.52
CA ALA A 35 5.59 4.46 -17.03
C ALA A 35 6.12 5.64 -16.20
N THR A 36 7.36 5.52 -15.70
CA THR A 36 7.99 6.54 -14.86
C THR A 36 9.14 7.19 -15.61
N VAL A 37 9.21 8.52 -15.55
CA VAL A 37 10.39 9.30 -15.95
C VAL A 37 10.98 9.95 -14.70
N GLN A 38 12.30 9.89 -14.57
CA GLN A 38 13.05 10.57 -13.52
C GLN A 38 14.13 11.45 -14.14
N GLN A 39 14.33 12.63 -13.58
CA GLN A 39 15.33 13.58 -14.02
C GLN A 39 16.05 14.17 -12.83
N SER A 40 17.39 14.09 -12.83
CA SER A 40 18.22 14.82 -11.89
C SER A 40 18.31 16.29 -12.31
N VAL A 41 18.05 17.17 -11.36
CA VAL A 41 18.15 18.62 -11.48
C VAL A 41 19.32 19.06 -10.61
N GLY A 42 20.50 19.14 -11.22
CA GLY A 42 21.77 19.31 -10.50
C GLY A 42 22.16 18.05 -9.72
N ASP A 43 23.02 18.24 -8.71
CA ASP A 43 23.67 17.13 -8.01
C ASP A 43 22.84 16.54 -6.86
N PHE A 44 21.86 17.33 -6.38
CA PHE A 44 21.18 17.05 -5.11
C PHE A 44 19.69 16.83 -5.25
N LEU A 45 19.06 17.15 -6.38
CA LEU A 45 17.61 17.03 -6.55
C LEU A 45 17.29 16.06 -7.70
N THR A 46 16.38 15.14 -7.46
CA THR A 46 15.77 14.30 -8.51
C THR A 46 14.27 14.53 -8.49
N LEU A 47 13.69 14.77 -9.65
CA LEU A 47 12.25 14.83 -9.87
C LEU A 47 11.80 13.57 -10.61
N GLY A 48 10.58 13.11 -10.32
CA GLY A 48 9.99 11.97 -11.00
C GLY A 48 8.50 12.15 -11.24
N ALA A 49 8.03 11.66 -12.37
CA ALA A 49 6.61 11.61 -12.71
C ALA A 49 6.27 10.23 -13.24
N THR A 50 5.14 9.68 -12.82
CA THR A 50 4.62 8.39 -13.30
C THR A 50 3.26 8.61 -13.93
N LEU A 51 3.12 8.25 -15.19
CA LEU A 51 1.82 8.15 -15.86
C LEU A 51 1.30 6.73 -15.68
N LYS A 52 0.05 6.57 -15.24
CA LYS A 52 -0.55 5.27 -14.95
C LYS A 52 -1.88 5.11 -15.67
N LEU A 53 -2.13 3.90 -16.15
CA LEU A 53 -3.47 3.42 -16.50
C LEU A 53 -3.94 2.52 -15.36
N VAL A 54 -5.07 2.86 -14.75
CA VAL A 54 -5.63 2.17 -13.60
C VAL A 54 -6.97 1.56 -14.01
N ARG A 55 -7.07 0.24 -13.92
CA ARG A 55 -8.31 -0.50 -14.06
C ARG A 55 -8.89 -0.80 -12.69
N GLY A 56 -10.02 -0.21 -12.36
CA GLY A 56 -10.76 -0.50 -11.13
C GLY A 56 -11.93 -1.44 -11.42
N ARG A 57 -12.21 -2.33 -10.47
CA ARG A 57 -13.43 -3.14 -10.42
C ARG A 57 -14.13 -2.88 -9.11
N VAL A 58 -15.37 -2.40 -9.18
CA VAL A 58 -16.22 -2.22 -8.00
C VAL A 58 -17.29 -3.30 -7.99
N SER A 59 -17.50 -3.87 -6.81
CA SER A 59 -18.57 -4.82 -6.55
C SER A 59 -19.27 -4.41 -5.28
N ALA A 60 -20.60 -4.35 -5.32
CA ALA A 60 -21.42 -4.10 -4.15
C ALA A 60 -22.58 -5.09 -4.12
N GLY A 61 -22.84 -5.65 -2.94
CA GLY A 61 -23.92 -6.61 -2.74
C GLY A 61 -24.51 -6.51 -1.36
N VAL A 62 -25.82 -6.72 -1.27
CA VAL A 62 -26.54 -6.84 -0.01
C VAL A 62 -27.01 -8.28 0.11
N GLY A 63 -26.56 -8.98 1.14
CA GLY A 63 -26.91 -10.38 1.36
C GLY A 63 -27.19 -10.66 2.83
N ARG A 64 -28.13 -11.57 3.10
CA ARG A 64 -28.19 -12.22 4.41
C ARG A 64 -27.14 -13.29 4.45
N VAL A 65 -26.27 -13.22 5.44
CA VAL A 65 -25.21 -14.20 5.65
C VAL A 65 -25.40 -14.84 7.01
N SER A 66 -25.22 -16.15 7.06
CA SER A 66 -25.17 -16.91 8.31
C SER A 66 -23.76 -16.93 8.89
N SER A 67 -22.74 -16.58 8.09
CA SER A 67 -21.33 -16.49 8.53
C SER A 67 -20.48 -15.53 7.70
N TRP A 68 -19.33 -15.10 8.24
CA TRP A 68 -18.37 -14.25 7.52
C TRP A 68 -17.68 -14.93 6.34
N ARG A 69 -17.57 -16.27 6.33
CA ARG A 69 -17.05 -17.00 5.16
C ARG A 69 -18.04 -16.93 4.00
N GLU A 70 -19.31 -17.16 4.28
CA GLU A 70 -20.39 -17.05 3.30
C GLU A 70 -20.50 -15.62 2.72
N ALA A 71 -20.23 -14.60 3.52
CA ALA A 71 -20.16 -13.21 3.07
C ALA A 71 -19.01 -12.97 2.08
N LEU A 72 -17.84 -13.57 2.31
CA LEU A 72 -16.68 -13.46 1.42
C LEU A 72 -16.89 -14.26 0.13
N ASP A 73 -17.41 -15.48 0.21
CA ASP A 73 -17.69 -16.33 -0.95
C ASP A 73 -18.72 -15.66 -1.88
N ARG A 74 -19.77 -15.02 -1.33
CA ARG A 74 -20.71 -14.24 -2.13
C ARG A 74 -20.09 -13.05 -2.86
N THR A 75 -18.95 -12.54 -2.41
CA THR A 75 -18.31 -11.40 -3.07
C THR A 75 -17.79 -11.79 -4.46
N ASP A 76 -17.46 -13.06 -4.67
CA ASP A 76 -16.98 -13.59 -5.95
C ASP A 76 -18.12 -13.72 -7.00
N ASP A 77 -19.38 -13.77 -6.56
CA ASP A 77 -20.58 -13.88 -7.40
C ASP A 77 -21.26 -12.52 -7.70
N LEU A 78 -20.70 -11.40 -7.22
CA LEU A 78 -21.26 -10.07 -7.46
C LEU A 78 -20.97 -9.58 -8.88
N ASP A 79 -21.96 -8.95 -9.51
CA ASP A 79 -21.74 -8.20 -10.75
C ASP A 79 -20.64 -7.15 -10.52
N THR A 80 -19.64 -7.16 -11.41
CA THR A 80 -18.47 -6.30 -11.31
C THR A 80 -18.46 -5.29 -12.45
N ASP A 81 -18.54 -4.00 -12.11
CA ASP A 81 -18.30 -2.94 -13.07
C ASP A 81 -16.81 -2.62 -13.14
N ALA A 82 -16.25 -2.77 -14.34
CA ALA A 82 -14.83 -2.56 -14.59
C ALA A 82 -14.62 -1.34 -15.49
N SER A 83 -13.98 -0.29 -14.97
CA SER A 83 -13.59 0.87 -15.76
C SER A 83 -12.07 1.11 -15.70
N THR A 84 -11.55 1.78 -16.72
CA THR A 84 -10.12 2.11 -16.83
C THR A 84 -9.96 3.62 -16.97
N THR A 85 -9.12 4.21 -16.12
CA THR A 85 -8.89 5.65 -16.05
C THR A 85 -7.39 5.95 -15.98
N GLY A 86 -6.99 7.08 -16.54
CA GLY A 86 -5.62 7.61 -16.44
C GLY A 86 -5.36 8.33 -15.12
N ASP A 87 -4.16 8.18 -14.57
CA ASP A 87 -3.74 8.82 -13.33
C ASP A 87 -2.24 9.19 -13.38
N VAL A 88 -1.83 10.09 -12.48
CA VAL A 88 -0.46 10.61 -12.40
C VAL A 88 0.03 10.60 -10.96
N ASP A 89 1.27 10.15 -10.78
CA ASP A 89 2.04 10.33 -9.54
C ASP A 89 3.21 11.27 -9.81
N VAL A 90 3.59 12.04 -8.80
CA VAL A 90 4.79 12.90 -8.84
C VAL A 90 5.61 12.71 -7.57
N GLY A 91 6.91 12.89 -7.68
CA GLY A 91 7.80 12.84 -6.54
C GLY A 91 9.07 13.66 -6.72
N ALA A 92 9.68 13.99 -5.60
CA ALA A 92 10.97 14.65 -5.53
C ALA A 92 11.83 13.97 -4.47
N MET A 93 13.14 13.91 -4.71
CA MET A 93 14.13 13.42 -3.76
C MET A 93 15.30 14.39 -3.69
N LEU A 94 15.64 14.80 -2.48
CA LEU A 94 16.87 15.50 -2.16
C LEU A 94 17.91 14.49 -1.66
N ALA A 95 19.14 14.59 -2.14
CA ALA A 95 20.29 13.84 -1.68
C ALA A 95 21.36 14.81 -1.18
N ALA A 96 21.84 14.63 0.05
CA ALA A 96 22.88 15.46 0.63
C ALA A 96 23.80 14.61 1.52
N GLY A 97 24.99 14.30 1.00
CA GLY A 97 25.97 13.45 1.68
C GLY A 97 25.36 12.09 2.07
N HIS A 98 25.28 11.85 3.38
CA HIS A 98 24.74 10.61 3.95
C HIS A 98 23.21 10.54 3.98
N PHE A 99 22.52 11.63 3.65
CA PHE A 99 21.08 11.76 3.80
C PHE A 99 20.34 11.79 2.46
N ARG A 100 19.13 11.25 2.47
CA ARG A 100 18.11 11.43 1.43
C ARG A 100 16.82 11.85 2.07
N ALA A 101 16.10 12.77 1.45
CA ALA A 101 14.74 13.13 1.82
C ALA A 101 13.86 13.06 0.58
N GLY A 102 12.67 12.47 0.71
CA GLY A 102 11.75 12.26 -0.40
C GLY A 102 10.35 12.77 -0.08
N LEU A 103 9.65 13.17 -1.14
CA LEU A 103 8.22 13.43 -1.13
C LEU A 103 7.61 12.76 -2.36
N VAL A 104 6.49 12.08 -2.18
CA VAL A 104 5.70 11.51 -3.27
C VAL A 104 4.23 11.87 -3.05
N VAL A 105 3.56 12.24 -4.13
CA VAL A 105 2.11 12.41 -4.19
C VAL A 105 1.58 11.48 -5.25
N ARG A 106 0.64 10.62 -4.85
CA ARG A 106 0.00 9.64 -5.70
C ARG A 106 -1.45 9.99 -5.96
N ASN A 107 -1.99 9.45 -7.04
CA ASN A 107 -3.39 9.58 -7.42
C ASN A 107 -3.81 11.03 -7.64
N LEU A 108 -3.00 11.82 -8.36
CA LEU A 108 -3.26 13.25 -8.53
C LEU A 108 -4.63 13.55 -9.17
N SER A 109 -5.08 12.70 -10.09
CA SER A 109 -6.39 12.87 -10.74
C SER A 109 -7.56 12.42 -9.86
N ALA A 110 -7.30 11.75 -8.73
CA ALA A 110 -8.28 11.14 -7.84
C ALA A 110 -9.32 10.31 -8.62
N PRO A 111 -8.89 9.24 -9.33
CA PRO A 111 -9.77 8.52 -10.24
C PRO A 111 -10.90 7.80 -9.48
N THR A 112 -12.10 7.85 -10.04
CA THR A 112 -13.32 7.20 -9.52
C THR A 112 -13.70 6.02 -10.41
N PHE A 113 -14.18 4.95 -9.78
CA PHE A 113 -14.62 3.71 -10.43
C PHE A 113 -16.02 3.35 -9.95
N GLY A 114 -16.82 2.71 -10.81
CA GLY A 114 -18.25 2.46 -10.55
C GLY A 114 -19.13 3.66 -10.93
N ASP A 115 -20.44 3.47 -10.83
CA ASP A 115 -21.44 4.49 -11.14
C ASP A 115 -22.34 4.72 -9.92
N GLU A 116 -22.52 5.97 -9.50
CA GLU A 116 -23.48 6.34 -8.45
C GLU A 116 -24.87 6.60 -9.03
N ASP A 117 -24.96 6.95 -10.33
CA ASP A 117 -26.19 7.46 -10.93
C ASP A 117 -27.25 6.35 -11.15
N ASP A 118 -26.82 5.09 -11.32
CA ASP A 118 -27.70 3.91 -11.46
C ASP A 118 -27.98 3.19 -10.12
N GLY A 119 -27.75 3.86 -8.98
CA GLY A 119 -27.89 3.25 -7.65
C GLY A 119 -26.77 2.26 -7.30
N GLY A 120 -25.70 2.27 -8.09
CA GLY A 120 -24.47 1.54 -7.86
C GLY A 120 -23.59 2.19 -6.79
N VAL A 121 -22.40 1.62 -6.60
CA VAL A 121 -21.41 2.14 -5.65
C VAL A 121 -20.22 2.66 -6.44
N ALA A 122 -19.87 3.94 -6.24
CA ALA A 122 -18.58 4.45 -6.67
C ALA A 122 -17.51 4.30 -5.58
N ALA A 123 -16.27 4.18 -6.04
CA ALA A 123 -15.09 4.20 -5.19
C ALA A 123 -14.01 5.08 -5.82
N THR A 124 -13.58 6.10 -5.07
CA THR A 124 -12.54 7.03 -5.47
C THR A 124 -11.19 6.63 -4.86
N LEU A 125 -10.13 6.73 -5.65
CA LEU A 125 -8.77 6.64 -5.13
C LEU A 125 -8.32 8.02 -4.68
N ASP A 126 -8.31 8.24 -3.37
CA ASP A 126 -7.87 9.50 -2.79
C ASP A 126 -6.41 9.82 -3.10
N ARG A 127 -6.13 11.13 -3.18
CA ARG A 127 -4.77 11.66 -3.26
C ARG A 127 -3.97 11.24 -2.04
N HIS A 128 -2.85 10.56 -2.27
CA HIS A 128 -1.99 10.06 -1.21
C HIS A 128 -0.63 10.73 -1.23
N ALA A 129 -0.32 11.53 -0.20
CA ALA A 129 1.00 12.14 -0.06
C ALA A 129 1.80 11.44 1.05
N ARG A 130 3.08 11.17 0.78
CA ARG A 130 4.03 10.57 1.73
C ARG A 130 5.38 11.26 1.62
N THR A 131 6.01 11.49 2.78
CA THR A 131 7.41 11.94 2.86
C THR A 131 8.26 10.90 3.57
N GLY A 132 9.56 10.94 3.34
CA GLY A 132 10.51 10.07 4.01
C GLY A 132 11.90 10.64 4.09
N VAL A 133 12.69 10.19 5.05
CA VAL A 133 14.10 10.52 5.22
C VAL A 133 14.88 9.25 5.45
N ALA A 134 16.05 9.14 4.82
CA ALA A 134 16.97 8.04 5.02
C ALA A 134 18.38 8.55 5.30
N TRP A 135 19.10 7.82 6.14
CA TRP A 135 20.53 7.96 6.36
C TRP A 135 21.23 6.67 5.94
N GLY A 136 22.44 6.78 5.39
CA GLY A 136 23.29 5.63 5.10
C GLY A 136 24.75 6.01 5.01
N ASN A 137 25.61 5.03 5.28
CA ASN A 137 27.04 5.26 5.50
C ASN A 137 27.87 5.32 4.21
N GLU A 138 27.43 4.75 3.08
CA GLU A 138 28.25 4.67 1.86
C GLU A 138 27.50 5.09 0.59
N TRP A 139 26.76 6.20 0.65
CA TRP A 139 26.14 6.76 -0.56
C TRP A 139 27.15 7.44 -1.49
N PRO A 140 26.99 7.37 -2.83
CA PRO A 140 25.93 6.70 -3.59
C PRO A 140 26.18 5.21 -3.87
N ALA A 141 27.24 4.61 -3.33
CA ALA A 141 27.47 3.17 -3.42
C ALA A 141 26.41 2.38 -2.64
N ILE A 142 26.48 1.05 -2.71
CA ILE A 142 25.59 0.18 -1.93
C ILE A 142 25.94 0.34 -0.44
N SER A 143 25.16 1.17 0.24
CA SER A 143 25.31 1.43 1.67
C SER A 143 25.28 0.15 2.48
N SER A 144 26.29 -0.09 3.30
CA SER A 144 26.35 -1.28 4.16
C SER A 144 25.34 -1.20 5.30
N VAL A 145 24.89 0.00 5.68
CA VAL A 145 23.76 0.23 6.59
C VAL A 145 22.90 1.38 6.07
N ILE A 146 21.57 1.23 6.12
CA ILE A 146 20.59 2.29 5.86
C ILE A 146 19.57 2.30 6.98
N VAL A 147 19.20 3.48 7.46
CA VAL A 147 18.06 3.69 8.35
C VAL A 147 17.11 4.66 7.67
N ALA A 148 15.82 4.36 7.66
CA ALA A 148 14.80 5.18 7.00
C ALA A 148 13.56 5.36 7.88
N VAL A 149 12.91 6.50 7.72
CA VAL A 149 11.62 6.83 8.34
C VAL A 149 10.73 7.45 7.28
N ASP A 150 9.50 6.95 7.16
CA ASP A 150 8.48 7.46 6.24
C ASP A 150 7.22 7.84 7.01
N ALA A 151 6.51 8.86 6.54
CA ALA A 151 5.23 9.29 7.09
C ALA A 151 4.23 9.65 6.00
N ASP A 152 3.02 9.13 6.11
CA ASP A 152 1.88 9.56 5.31
C ASP A 152 1.43 10.95 5.77
N LEU A 153 1.33 11.88 4.82
CA LEU A 153 0.87 13.25 5.05
C LEU A 153 -0.65 13.35 4.93
N THR A 154 -1.26 12.52 4.07
CA THR A 154 -2.72 12.43 3.93
C THR A 154 -3.27 11.18 4.61
N ARG A 155 -4.58 11.21 4.87
CA ARG A 155 -5.31 10.04 5.35
C ARG A 155 -5.72 9.20 4.14
N VAL A 156 -5.68 7.89 4.31
CA VAL A 156 -6.11 6.94 3.29
C VAL A 156 -7.22 6.07 3.88
N PRO A 157 -8.37 5.93 3.19
CA PRO A 157 -9.42 5.01 3.59
C PRO A 157 -8.87 3.59 3.74
N HIS A 158 -9.24 2.92 4.83
CA HIS A 158 -8.84 1.54 5.08
C HIS A 158 -9.99 0.76 5.71
N HIS A 159 -9.94 -0.57 5.60
CA HIS A 159 -11.00 -1.46 6.08
C HIS A 159 -11.31 -1.37 7.57
N GLY A 160 -10.39 -0.80 8.35
CA GLY A 160 -10.54 -0.59 9.78
C GLY A 160 -10.79 0.86 10.18
N GLY A 161 -11.22 1.72 9.25
CA GLY A 161 -11.25 3.17 9.36
C GLY A 161 -10.01 3.82 8.76
N ASP A 162 -10.04 5.14 8.58
CA ASP A 162 -8.94 5.91 8.01
C ASP A 162 -7.60 5.60 8.65
N ARG A 163 -6.55 5.60 7.83
CA ARG A 163 -5.17 5.43 8.30
C ARG A 163 -4.27 6.54 7.81
N ARG A 164 -3.27 6.82 8.65
CA ARG A 164 -2.14 7.68 8.34
C ARG A 164 -0.93 7.08 9.01
N ASP A 165 -0.11 6.37 8.26
CA ASP A 165 0.95 5.56 8.84
C ASP A 165 2.26 6.34 9.00
N ILE A 166 3.01 5.97 10.03
CA ILE A 166 4.44 6.22 10.14
C ILE A 166 5.16 4.87 10.10
N ALA A 167 6.28 4.81 9.39
CA ALA A 167 7.11 3.62 9.28
C ALA A 167 8.57 3.96 9.54
N ALA A 168 9.30 3.01 10.12
CA ALA A 168 10.74 3.09 10.27
C ALA A 168 11.35 1.74 9.90
N GLY A 169 12.55 1.77 9.32
CA GLY A 169 13.23 0.57 8.87
C GLY A 169 14.73 0.70 8.89
N VAL A 170 15.38 -0.46 8.95
CA VAL A 170 16.83 -0.60 8.86
C VAL A 170 17.18 -1.67 7.82
N GLU A 171 18.22 -1.41 7.05
CA GLU A 171 18.81 -2.33 6.10
C GLU A 171 20.29 -2.48 6.40
N ARG A 172 20.81 -3.69 6.28
CA ARG A 172 22.24 -3.99 6.42
C ARG A 172 22.71 -4.99 5.39
N TRP A 173 23.82 -4.68 4.72
CA TRP A 173 24.51 -5.58 3.81
C TRP A 173 25.78 -6.13 4.43
N VAL A 174 26.04 -7.42 4.25
CA VAL A 174 27.22 -8.14 4.75
C VAL A 174 27.84 -9.02 3.66
N ARG A 175 29.04 -9.55 3.93
CA ARG A 175 29.80 -10.43 3.02
C ARG A 175 30.02 -9.81 1.63
N GLY A 176 30.53 -8.58 1.60
CA GLY A 176 30.76 -7.85 0.34
C GLY A 176 29.46 -7.66 -0.45
N GLN A 177 28.38 -7.24 0.24
CA GLN A 177 27.06 -6.97 -0.35
C GLN A 177 26.36 -8.17 -0.99
N ARG A 178 26.74 -9.40 -0.62
CA ARG A 178 26.03 -10.60 -1.08
C ARG A 178 24.77 -10.90 -0.27
N ILE A 179 24.73 -10.52 1.00
CA ILE A 179 23.61 -10.81 1.90
C ILE A 179 23.08 -9.49 2.45
N GLY A 180 21.83 -9.19 2.17
CA GLY A 180 21.10 -8.05 2.72
C GLY A 180 20.09 -8.51 3.76
N MET A 181 19.93 -7.76 4.83
CA MET A 181 18.89 -7.98 5.84
C MET A 181 18.11 -6.69 6.02
N ARG A 182 16.79 -6.79 6.11
CA ARG A 182 15.89 -5.66 6.33
C ARG A 182 14.95 -5.95 7.49
N GLY A 183 14.71 -4.95 8.31
CA GLY A 183 13.72 -4.99 9.37
C GLY A 183 12.98 -3.67 9.44
N GLY A 184 11.71 -3.69 9.82
CA GLY A 184 10.93 -2.47 9.94
C GLY A 184 9.72 -2.60 10.83
N LEU A 185 9.20 -1.44 11.20
CA LEU A 185 7.98 -1.27 11.97
C LEU A 185 7.12 -0.18 11.32
N ARG A 186 5.81 -0.35 11.41
CA ARG A 186 4.83 0.64 10.94
C ARG A 186 3.67 0.71 11.91
N GLY A 187 3.12 1.90 12.13
CA GLY A 187 1.89 2.09 12.90
C GLY A 187 1.04 3.24 12.36
N SER A 188 -0.26 3.17 12.57
CA SER A 188 -1.17 4.29 12.28
C SER A 188 -1.05 5.35 13.37
N THR A 189 -0.97 6.61 12.95
CA THR A 189 -0.97 7.82 13.79
C THR A 189 -2.38 8.36 14.07
N ILE A 190 -3.41 7.76 13.44
CA ILE A 190 -4.81 8.09 13.65
C ILE A 190 -5.60 6.84 14.04
N GLY A 191 -6.59 7.01 14.91
CA GLY A 191 -7.37 5.92 15.48
C GLY A 191 -6.53 4.99 16.36
N ALA A 192 -6.91 3.72 16.42
CA ALA A 192 -6.17 2.72 17.19
C ALA A 192 -4.81 2.43 16.53
N THR A 193 -3.74 2.45 17.32
CA THR A 193 -2.41 2.06 16.84
C THR A 193 -2.42 0.58 16.47
N ARG A 194 -2.28 0.29 15.17
CA ARG A 194 -2.19 -1.06 14.61
C ARG A 194 -0.74 -1.34 14.18
N PRO A 195 0.17 -1.67 15.12
CA PRO A 195 1.56 -1.88 14.79
C PRO A 195 1.75 -3.13 13.94
N VAL A 196 2.62 -3.01 12.95
CA VAL A 196 3.08 -4.10 12.09
C VAL A 196 4.60 -4.12 12.15
N ILE A 197 5.17 -5.30 12.33
CA ILE A 197 6.60 -5.56 12.27
C ILE A 197 6.85 -6.38 11.01
N SER A 198 7.95 -6.09 10.32
CA SER A 198 8.40 -6.82 9.14
C SER A 198 9.88 -7.13 9.20
N GLY A 199 10.26 -8.20 8.52
CA GLY A 199 11.63 -8.62 8.35
C GLY A 199 11.81 -9.29 6.98
N GLY A 200 13.00 -9.17 6.42
CA GLY A 200 13.33 -9.79 5.15
C GLY A 200 14.83 -9.93 4.93
N ALA A 201 15.17 -10.72 3.93
CA ALA A 201 16.54 -10.95 3.53
C ALA A 201 16.67 -10.96 2.00
N SER A 202 17.85 -10.58 1.53
CA SER A 202 18.25 -10.59 0.13
C SER A 202 19.51 -11.40 -0.04
N TYR A 203 19.58 -12.17 -1.11
CA TYR A 203 20.79 -12.89 -1.50
C TYR A 203 21.16 -12.56 -2.94
N ALA A 204 22.38 -12.07 -3.17
CA ALA A 204 22.94 -11.85 -4.49
C ALA A 204 23.42 -13.19 -5.08
N VAL A 205 22.63 -13.75 -6.00
CA VAL A 205 22.95 -15.02 -6.66
C VAL A 205 24.17 -14.85 -7.58
N ARG A 206 24.21 -13.72 -8.28
CA ARG A 206 25.34 -13.25 -9.10
C ARG A 206 25.32 -11.72 -9.14
N ALA A 207 26.35 -11.11 -9.71
CA ALA A 207 26.37 -9.66 -9.94
C ALA A 207 25.08 -9.24 -10.67
N GLY A 208 24.37 -8.28 -10.09
CA GLY A 208 23.11 -7.76 -10.63
C GLY A 208 21.90 -8.71 -10.56
N THR A 209 21.97 -9.88 -9.91
CA THR A 209 20.80 -10.77 -9.73
C THR A 209 20.61 -11.09 -8.26
N TYR A 210 19.41 -10.84 -7.74
CA TYR A 210 19.09 -11.06 -6.34
C TYR A 210 17.77 -11.81 -6.17
N VAL A 211 17.71 -12.59 -5.09
CA VAL A 211 16.48 -13.19 -4.57
C VAL A 211 16.19 -12.56 -3.22
N ASP A 212 14.94 -12.12 -3.04
CA ASP A 212 14.46 -11.43 -1.86
C ASP A 212 13.35 -12.24 -1.22
N ALA A 213 13.33 -12.31 0.11
CA ALA A 213 12.24 -12.90 0.88
C ALA A 213 11.84 -11.96 2.02
N TYR A 214 10.56 -11.90 2.33
CA TYR A 214 10.07 -11.11 3.46
C TYR A 214 8.93 -11.81 4.19
N ALA A 215 8.74 -11.41 5.44
CA ALA A 215 7.58 -11.73 6.26
C ALA A 215 7.17 -10.49 7.08
N MET A 216 5.88 -10.39 7.39
CA MET A 216 5.33 -9.34 8.25
C MET A 216 4.23 -9.91 9.14
N GLY A 217 4.10 -9.33 10.32
CA GLY A 217 3.12 -9.69 11.33
C GLY A 217 2.74 -8.48 12.18
N GLY A 218 1.48 -8.38 12.57
CA GLY A 218 0.96 -7.27 13.36
C GLY A 218 -0.42 -7.53 13.91
N ARG A 219 -0.89 -6.63 14.76
CA ARG A 219 -2.24 -6.71 15.34
C ARG A 219 -3.29 -6.40 14.26
N GLY A 220 -4.51 -6.91 14.44
CA GLY A 220 -5.62 -6.66 13.51
C GLY A 220 -5.51 -7.42 12.18
N GLY A 221 -4.91 -8.61 12.17
CA GLY A 221 -4.88 -9.50 11.01
C GLY A 221 -3.80 -9.20 9.96
N ALA A 222 -2.91 -8.25 10.22
CA ALA A 222 -1.79 -7.93 9.33
C ALA A 222 -0.73 -9.04 9.39
N ARG A 223 -0.77 -9.99 8.44
CA ARG A 223 0.23 -11.06 8.29
C ARG A 223 0.48 -11.35 6.82
N GLY A 224 1.72 -11.56 6.43
CA GLY A 224 2.04 -11.85 5.04
C GLY A 224 3.49 -12.23 4.86
N TRP A 225 3.79 -12.89 3.75
CA TRP A 225 5.14 -13.21 3.33
C TRP A 225 5.19 -13.22 1.81
N GLY A 226 6.40 -13.15 1.26
CA GLY A 226 6.59 -13.24 -0.18
C GLY A 226 8.04 -13.42 -0.57
N ILE A 227 8.24 -13.81 -1.83
CA ILE A 227 9.54 -14.00 -2.46
C ILE A 227 9.54 -13.18 -3.76
N ALA A 228 10.66 -12.54 -4.08
CA ALA A 228 10.86 -11.80 -5.30
C ALA A 228 12.24 -12.10 -5.90
N ALA A 229 12.38 -11.84 -7.20
CA ALA A 229 13.65 -11.86 -7.89
C ALA A 229 13.82 -10.53 -8.63
N ARG A 230 15.03 -9.97 -8.59
CA ARG A 230 15.38 -8.72 -9.27
C ARG A 230 16.66 -8.88 -10.07
N MET A 231 16.69 -8.23 -11.24
CA MET A 231 17.82 -8.21 -12.15
C MET A 231 18.17 -6.77 -12.53
N SER A 232 19.47 -6.45 -12.56
CA SER A 232 20.03 -5.19 -13.02
C SER A 232 21.15 -5.46 -14.03
N PHE A 233 21.26 -4.60 -15.04
CA PHE A 233 22.20 -4.72 -16.15
C PHE A 233 23.21 -3.58 -16.13
#